data_AF-A0A822L7F0-F1
#
_entry.id   AF-A0A822L7F0-F1
#
_cell.length_a   1.000
_cell.length_b   1.000
_cell.length_c   1.000
_cell.angle_alpha   90.00
_cell.angle_beta   90.00
_cell.angle_gamma   90.00
#
_symmetry.space_group_name_H-M   'P 1'
#
loop_
_entity.id
_entity.type
_entity.pdbx_description
1 polymer ?
#
loop_
_entity_poly.entity_id
_entity_poly.type
_entity_poly.pdbx_seq_one_letter_code
_entity_poly.pdbx_strand_id
1 'polypeptide(L)'
;MTLALDDNIYNQLLTKFQPKIIENEEEYEQARHLLLNLISKQDRLPEETAMVKLMATIIKDFDAKQPQPEPASPQEVLLHLMSANNRKQADLVGKIGSKGVVSEIVNGKRSISKAQGKILGGIFNVYPGVFI
;
A
#
# COMPACT_ATOMS: atom_id res chain seq x y z
N MET A 1 2.12 15.45 -26.00
CA MET A 1 1.37 14.85 -27.12
C MET A 1 0.23 14.05 -26.53
N THR A 2 -0.98 14.61 -26.52
CA THR A 2 -2.20 13.86 -26.20
C THR A 2 -2.43 12.89 -27.36
N LEU A 3 -2.24 11.60 -27.11
CA LEU A 3 -2.67 10.57 -28.06
C LEU A 3 -4.17 10.79 -28.29
N ALA A 4 -4.56 11.07 -29.53
CA ALA A 4 -5.96 11.11 -29.90
C ALA A 4 -6.51 9.70 -29.66
N LEU A 5 -7.39 9.57 -28.67
CA LEU A 5 -8.07 8.32 -28.38
C LEU A 5 -9.02 8.02 -29.54
N ASP A 6 -9.16 6.75 -29.90
CA ASP A 6 -10.24 6.35 -30.77
C ASP A 6 -11.58 6.49 -30.01
N ASP A 7 -12.40 7.44 -30.44
CA ASP A 7 -13.68 7.75 -29.81
C ASP A 7 -14.63 6.55 -29.80
N ASN A 8 -14.59 5.67 -30.80
CA ASN A 8 -15.47 4.50 -30.84
C ASN A 8 -15.04 3.48 -29.79
N ILE A 9 -13.74 3.16 -29.72
CA ILE A 9 -13.20 2.24 -28.72
C ILE A 9 -13.43 2.81 -27.31
N TYR A 10 -13.17 4.10 -27.10
CA TYR A 10 -13.34 4.72 -25.80
C TYR A 10 -14.81 4.80 -25.38
N ASN A 11 -15.75 5.09 -26.30
CA ASN A 11 -17.19 5.04 -26.01
C ASN A 11 -17.65 3.63 -25.63
N GLN A 12 -17.15 2.57 -26.30
CA GLN A 12 -17.46 1.19 -25.92
C GLN A 12 -16.99 0.87 -24.50
N LEU A 13 -15.81 1.36 -24.11
CA LEU A 13 -15.32 1.23 -22.74
C LEU A 13 -16.23 2.00 -21.77
N LEU A 14 -16.62 3.24 -22.08
CA LEU A 14 -17.53 4.02 -21.22
C LEU A 14 -18.88 3.33 -21.02
N THR A 15 -19.48 2.79 -22.08
CA THR A 15 -20.75 2.05 -21.99
C THR A 15 -20.60 0.76 -21.19
N LYS A 16 -19.46 0.08 -21.30
CA LYS A 16 -19.19 -1.17 -20.58
C LYS A 16 -18.94 -0.93 -19.08
N PHE A 17 -18.11 0.05 -18.74
CA PHE A 17 -17.66 0.30 -17.37
C PHE A 17 -18.57 1.25 -16.60
N GLN A 18 -19.37 2.06 -17.30
CA GLN A 18 -20.31 3.04 -16.74
C GLN A 18 -19.73 3.80 -15.53
N PRO A 19 -18.56 4.44 -15.69
CA PRO A 19 -17.87 5.06 -14.56
C PRO A 19 -18.75 6.16 -13.96
N LYS A 20 -18.98 6.06 -12.65
CA LYS A 20 -19.72 7.03 -11.85
C LYS A 20 -18.97 7.29 -10.54
N ILE A 21 -19.31 8.38 -9.87
CA ILE A 21 -18.82 8.63 -8.50
C ILE A 21 -19.29 7.48 -7.61
N ILE A 22 -18.37 6.94 -6.82
CA ILE A 22 -18.65 5.84 -5.88
C ILE A 22 -19.21 6.47 -4.60
N GLU A 23 -20.38 5.99 -4.17
CA GLU A 23 -21.07 6.49 -2.97
C GLU A 23 -21.07 5.48 -1.82
N ASN A 24 -20.84 4.20 -2.11
CA ASN A 24 -20.90 3.12 -1.13
C ASN A 24 -19.88 2.01 -1.43
N GLU A 25 -19.73 1.10 -0.46
CA GLU A 25 -18.74 0.00 -0.49
C GLU A 25 -19.01 -1.01 -1.61
N GLU A 26 -20.27 -1.28 -1.96
CA GLU A 26 -20.61 -2.24 -3.01
C GLU A 26 -20.17 -1.72 -4.38
N GLU A 27 -20.39 -0.43 -4.64
CA GLU A 27 -19.89 0.25 -5.84
C GLU A 27 -18.36 0.31 -5.87
N TYR A 28 -17.73 0.50 -4.72
CA TYR A 28 -16.27 0.48 -4.61
C TYR A 28 -15.68 -0.87 -5.03
N GLU A 29 -16.19 -1.96 -4.47
CA GLU A 29 -15.71 -3.31 -4.77
C GLU A 29 -15.94 -3.68 -6.24
N GLN A 30 -17.08 -3.31 -6.81
CA GLN A 30 -17.36 -3.49 -8.24
C GLN A 30 -16.37 -2.72 -9.11
N ALA A 31 -16.14 -1.43 -8.82
CA ALA A 31 -15.20 -0.59 -9.55
C ALA A 31 -13.76 -1.13 -9.43
N ARG A 32 -13.37 -1.58 -8.24
CA ARG A 32 -12.05 -2.17 -7.96
C ARG A 32 -11.85 -3.46 -8.74
N HIS A 33 -12.82 -4.38 -8.75
CA HIS A 33 -12.73 -5.62 -9.50
C HIS A 33 -12.60 -5.37 -11.02
N LEU A 34 -13.39 -4.43 -11.54
CA LEU A 34 -13.31 -4.02 -12.95
C LEU A 34 -11.96 -3.40 -13.31
N LEU A 35 -11.40 -2.55 -12.43
CA LEU A 35 -10.08 -1.95 -12.60
C LEU A 35 -8.98 -3.02 -12.62
N LEU A 36 -9.01 -3.99 -11.69
CA LEU A 36 -8.02 -5.07 -11.63
C LEU A 36 -8.02 -5.92 -12.91
N ASN A 37 -9.21 -6.23 -13.44
CA ASN A 37 -9.34 -6.95 -14.71
C ASN A 37 -8.80 -6.16 -15.91
N LEU A 38 -8.87 -4.83 -15.86
CA LEU A 38 -8.33 -3.96 -16.91
C LEU A 38 -6.80 -3.83 -16.80
N ILE A 39 -6.26 -3.81 -15.57
CA ILE A 39 -4.82 -3.72 -15.30
C ILE A 39 -4.09 -5.04 -15.61
N SER A 40 -4.76 -6.19 -15.44
CA SER A 40 -4.15 -7.51 -15.65
C SER A 40 -3.86 -7.83 -17.13
N LYS A 41 -4.39 -7.04 -18.07
CA LYS A 41 -4.10 -7.17 -19.51
C LYS A 41 -2.65 -6.74 -19.81
N GLN A 42 -1.90 -7.60 -20.50
CA GLN A 42 -0.51 -7.32 -20.90
C GLN A 42 -0.43 -6.26 -22.01
N ASP A 43 -1.26 -6.35 -23.05
CA ASP A 43 -1.27 -5.43 -24.19
C ASP A 43 -2.45 -4.47 -24.12
N ARG A 44 -2.33 -3.43 -23.28
CA ARG A 44 -3.40 -2.42 -23.13
C ARG A 44 -3.36 -1.39 -24.26
N LEU A 45 -4.54 -1.12 -24.82
CA LEU A 45 -4.72 -0.01 -25.74
C LEU A 45 -4.59 1.35 -25.02
N PRO A 46 -4.27 2.44 -25.74
CA PRO A 46 -4.29 3.80 -25.18
C PRO A 46 -5.62 4.16 -24.50
N GLU A 47 -6.74 3.73 -25.07
CA GLU A 47 -8.11 3.94 -24.58
C GLU A 47 -8.36 3.20 -23.27
N GLU A 48 -7.90 1.94 -23.19
CA GLU A 48 -7.96 1.16 -21.94
C GLU A 48 -7.09 1.80 -20.86
N THR A 49 -5.92 2.33 -21.24
CA THR A 49 -5.05 3.06 -20.31
C THR A 49 -5.71 4.35 -19.81
N ALA A 50 -6.43 5.08 -20.67
CA ALA A 50 -7.22 6.23 -20.27
C ALA A 50 -8.36 5.83 -19.31
N MET A 51 -9.05 4.73 -19.58
CA MET A 51 -10.10 4.21 -18.72
C MET A 51 -9.58 3.76 -17.34
N VAL A 52 -8.43 3.07 -17.29
CA VAL A 52 -7.73 2.72 -16.03
C VAL A 52 -7.49 3.98 -15.20
N LYS A 53 -6.97 5.05 -15.83
CA LYS A 53 -6.68 6.31 -15.13
C LYS A 53 -7.95 6.96 -14.59
N LEU A 54 -9.03 6.98 -15.37
CA LEU A 54 -10.32 7.50 -14.94
C LEU A 54 -10.85 6.73 -13.72
N MET A 55 -10.95 5.41 -13.82
CA MET A 55 -11.44 4.56 -12.74
C MET A 55 -10.58 4.65 -11.48
N ALA A 56 -9.25 4.62 -11.62
CA ALA A 56 -8.34 4.78 -10.49
C ALA A 56 -8.50 6.13 -9.80
N THR A 57 -8.82 7.19 -10.55
CA THR A 57 -9.07 8.52 -9.97
C THR A 57 -10.36 8.54 -9.16
N ILE A 58 -11.42 7.92 -9.67
CA ILE A 58 -12.71 7.80 -8.96
C ILE A 58 -12.57 6.98 -7.67
N ILE A 59 -11.90 5.82 -7.75
CA ILE A 59 -11.63 4.96 -6.59
C ILE A 59 -10.83 5.71 -5.53
N LYS A 60 -9.80 6.45 -5.95
CA LYS A 60 -8.98 7.27 -5.06
C LYS A 60 -9.79 8.36 -4.34
N ASP A 61 -10.76 8.98 -5.03
CA ASP A 61 -11.64 9.99 -4.42
C ASP A 61 -12.53 9.38 -3.32
N PHE A 62 -12.99 8.15 -3.51
CA PHE A 62 -13.72 7.41 -2.47
C PHE A 62 -12.79 7.04 -1.30
N ASP A 63 -11.64 6.43 -1.56
CA ASP A 63 -10.65 6.03 -0.54
C ASP A 63 -10.22 7.23 0.33
N ALA A 64 -10.09 8.42 -0.26
CA ALA A 64 -9.69 9.63 0.46
C ALA A 64 -10.73 10.11 1.50
N LYS A 65 -12.01 9.73 1.32
CA LYS A 65 -13.09 10.05 2.26
C LYS A 65 -13.21 9.01 3.38
N GLN A 66 -12.61 7.84 3.20
CA GLN A 66 -12.64 6.79 4.21
C GLN A 66 -11.72 7.15 5.39
N PRO A 67 -12.07 6.73 6.62
CA PRO A 67 -11.18 6.84 7.75
C PRO A 67 -9.85 6.16 7.42
N GLN A 68 -8.76 6.91 7.51
CA GLN A 68 -7.44 6.31 7.38
C GLN A 68 -7.26 5.30 8.51
N PRO A 69 -6.73 4.09 8.25
CA PRO A 69 -6.39 3.18 9.33
C PRO A 69 -5.40 3.88 10.26
N GLU A 70 -5.55 3.62 11.57
CA GLU A 70 -4.58 4.10 12.55
C GLU A 70 -3.17 3.71 12.11
N PRO A 71 -2.20 4.65 12.14
CA PRO A 71 -0.84 4.34 11.75
C PRO A 71 -0.31 3.21 12.63
N ALA A 72 0.24 2.18 11.98
CA ALA A 72 0.84 1.05 12.68
C ALA A 72 1.91 1.55 13.65
N SER A 73 1.89 1.02 14.87
CA SER A 73 2.91 1.32 15.86
C SER A 73 4.29 0.86 15.38
N PRO A 74 5.40 1.49 15.83
CA PRO A 74 6.76 1.04 15.53
C PRO A 74 7.01 -0.45 15.81
N GLN A 75 6.30 -1.02 16.79
CA GLN A 75 6.35 -2.44 17.12
C GLN A 75 5.68 -3.30 16.04
N GLU A 76 4.47 -2.93 15.60
CA GLU A 76 3.76 -3.67 14.55
C GLU A 76 4.54 -3.63 13.24
N VAL A 77 5.14 -2.49 12.90
CA VAL A 77 6.05 -2.36 11.76
C VAL A 77 7.24 -3.31 11.90
N LEU A 78 7.88 -3.36 13.08
CA LEU A 78 8.99 -4.27 13.35
C LEU A 78 8.58 -5.75 13.21
N LEU A 79 7.45 -6.14 13.79
CA LEU A 79 6.92 -7.51 13.71
C LEU A 79 6.63 -7.91 12.27
N HIS A 80 5.99 -7.02 11.52
CA HIS A 80 5.70 -7.24 10.11
C HIS A 80 6.98 -7.42 9.30
N LEU A 81 7.96 -6.53 9.46
CA LEU A 81 9.24 -6.61 8.75
C LEU A 81 10.05 -7.84 9.15
N MET A 82 10.01 -8.26 10.42
CA MET A 82 10.63 -9.51 10.87
C MET A 82 10.00 -10.72 10.19
N SER A 83 8.67 -10.78 10.13
CA SER A 83 7.93 -11.86 9.46
C SER A 83 8.23 -11.89 7.96
N ALA A 84 8.08 -10.75 7.27
CA ALA A 84 8.29 -10.63 5.83
C ALA A 84 9.73 -10.96 5.39
N ASN A 85 10.72 -10.71 6.25
CA ASN A 85 12.13 -10.98 5.97
C ASN A 85 12.66 -12.27 6.64
N ASN A 86 11.79 -13.10 7.22
CA ASN A 86 12.17 -14.32 7.97
C ASN A 86 13.27 -14.07 9.04
N ARG A 87 13.24 -12.91 9.69
CA ARG A 87 14.20 -12.51 10.74
C ARG A 87 13.69 -12.91 12.12
N LYS A 88 14.57 -13.46 12.95
CA LYS A 88 14.26 -13.83 14.34
C LYS A 88 14.72 -12.74 15.29
N GLN A 89 14.14 -12.71 16.50
CA GLN A 89 14.58 -11.77 17.56
C GLN A 89 16.09 -11.91 17.84
N ALA A 90 16.62 -13.14 17.77
CA ALA A 90 18.04 -13.42 17.96
C ALA A 90 18.96 -12.64 16.99
N ASP A 91 18.49 -12.34 15.77
CA ASP A 91 19.27 -11.62 14.74
C ASP A 91 19.40 -10.12 15.03
N LEU A 92 18.60 -9.61 15.96
CA LEU A 92 18.58 -8.22 16.41
C LEU A 92 19.37 -8.03 17.71
N VAL A 93 19.64 -9.11 18.45
CA VAL A 93 20.45 -9.08 19.68
C VAL A 93 21.87 -8.64 19.33
N GLY A 94 22.41 -7.72 20.13
CA GLY A 94 23.72 -7.11 19.92
C GLY A 94 23.71 -5.95 18.91
N LYS A 95 22.67 -5.82 18.08
CA LYS A 95 22.53 -4.69 17.14
C LYS A 95 21.72 -3.56 17.74
N ILE A 96 20.57 -3.87 18.32
CA ILE A 96 19.67 -2.87 18.92
C ILE A 96 19.65 -2.92 20.44
N GLY A 97 20.30 -3.91 21.06
CA GLY A 97 20.37 -4.06 22.52
C GLY A 97 20.66 -5.50 22.96
N SER A 98 20.60 -5.73 24.27
CA SER A 98 20.71 -7.08 24.85
C SER A 98 19.47 -7.92 24.56
N LYS A 99 19.55 -9.24 24.80
CA LYS A 99 18.42 -10.17 24.60
C LYS A 99 17.14 -9.72 25.33
N GLY A 100 17.28 -9.18 26.54
CA GLY A 100 16.16 -8.63 27.30
C GLY A 100 15.54 -7.41 26.63
N VAL A 101 16.37 -6.46 26.20
CA VAL A 101 15.92 -5.23 25.51
C VAL A 101 15.20 -5.55 24.20
N VAL A 102 15.73 -6.47 23.39
CA VAL A 102 15.08 -6.90 22.14
C VAL A 102 13.72 -7.54 22.43
N SER A 103 13.64 -8.41 23.44
CA SER A 103 12.38 -9.04 23.84
C SER A 103 11.35 -8.02 24.30
N GLU A 104 11.75 -7.02 25.10
CA GLU A 104 10.85 -5.95 25.55
C GLU A 104 10.32 -5.12 24.39
N ILE A 105 11.18 -4.80 23.41
CA ILE A 105 10.78 -4.04 22.21
C ILE A 105 9.80 -4.85 21.36
N VAL A 106 10.10 -6.12 21.08
CA VAL A 106 9.26 -6.96 20.21
C VAL A 106 7.92 -7.29 20.87
N ASN A 107 7.89 -7.38 22.20
CA ASN A 107 6.65 -7.55 22.98
C ASN A 107 5.94 -6.22 23.30
N GLY A 108 6.41 -5.08 22.78
CA GLY A 108 5.76 -3.77 22.98
C GLY A 108 5.87 -3.19 24.39
N LYS A 109 6.66 -3.81 25.27
CA LYS A 109 6.91 -3.30 26.64
C LYS A 109 7.85 -2.10 26.66
N ARG A 110 8.61 -1.91 25.60
CA ARG A 110 9.59 -0.83 25.45
C ARG A 110 9.51 -0.20 24.07
N SER A 111 9.53 1.12 24.02
CA SER A 111 9.58 1.87 22.76
C SER A 111 10.94 1.75 22.07
N ILE A 112 10.92 1.86 20.75
CA ILE A 112 12.13 1.90 19.92
C ILE A 112 12.72 3.31 20.00
N SER A 113 13.97 3.44 20.42
CA SER A 113 14.66 4.73 20.41
C SER A 113 15.08 5.14 19.00
N LYS A 114 15.28 6.44 18.75
CA LYS A 114 15.75 6.95 17.44
C LYS A 114 17.04 6.26 16.95
N ALA A 115 17.96 5.92 17.86
CA ALA A 115 19.19 5.22 17.52
C ALA A 115 18.89 3.78 17.06
N GLN A 116 18.04 3.06 17.77
CA GLN A 116 17.59 1.72 17.39
C GLN A 116 16.80 1.73 16.08
N GLY A 117 15.92 2.72 15.87
CA GLY A 117 15.16 2.90 14.63
C GLY A 117 16.06 3.10 13.40
N LYS A 118 17.16 3.85 13.53
CA LYS A 118 18.18 3.95 12.44
C LYS A 118 18.84 2.62 12.12
N ILE A 119 19.19 1.84 13.14
CA ILE A 119 19.81 0.52 12.96
C ILE A 119 18.81 -0.44 12.29
N LEU A 120 17.56 -0.45 12.75
CA LEU A 120 16.48 -1.26 12.16
C LEU A 120 16.22 -0.85 10.69
N GLY A 121 16.18 0.45 10.40
CA GLY A 121 16.07 0.95 9.03
C GLY A 121 17.18 0.43 8.12
N GLY A 122 18.42 0.37 8.62
CA GLY A 122 19.53 -0.24 7.89
C GLY A 122 19.41 -1.76 7.72
N ILE A 123 18.91 -2.49 8.73
CA ILE A 123 18.73 -3.95 8.68
C ILE A 123 17.66 -4.37 7.68
N PHE A 124 16.54 -3.64 7.66
CA PHE A 124 15.37 -3.95 6.83
C PHE A 124 15.34 -3.15 5.52
N ASN A 125 16.33 -2.28 5.28
CA ASN A 125 16.39 -1.39 4.13
C ASN A 125 15.13 -0.53 3.96
N VAL A 126 14.63 0.05 5.06
CA VAL A 126 13.46 0.92 5.11
C VAL A 126 13.80 2.29 5.70
N TYR A 127 12.97 3.29 5.43
CA TYR A 127 13.13 4.61 6.02
C TYR A 127 13.04 4.55 7.56
N PRO A 128 14.03 5.03 8.33
CA PRO A 128 14.04 4.89 9.79
C PRO A 128 12.84 5.49 10.52
N GLY A 129 12.15 6.46 9.91
CA GLY A 129 10.99 7.12 10.51
C GLY A 129 9.79 6.20 10.71
N VAL A 130 9.75 5.01 10.10
CA VAL A 130 8.70 4.01 10.37
C VAL A 130 8.81 3.38 11.76
N PHE A 131 9.92 3.60 12.46
CA PHE A 131 10.17 3.10 13.82
C PHE A 131 10.20 4.21 14.88
N ILE A 132 9.87 5.46 14.54
CA ILE A 132 10.02 6.65 15.39
C ILE A 132 8.66 7.25 15.68
#